data_AF-A0A9P8A3Q6-F1
#
_entry.id   AF-A0A9P8A3Q6-F1
#
_cell.length_a   1.000
_cell.length_b   1.000
_cell.length_c   1.000
_cell.angle_alpha   90.00
_cell.angle_beta   90.00
_cell.angle_gamma   90.00
#
_symmetry.space_group_name_H-M   'P 1'
#
loop_
_entity.id
_entity.type
_entity.pdbx_description
1 polymer ?
#
loop_
_entity_poly.entity_id
_entity_poly.type
_entity_poly.pdbx_seq_one_letter_code
_entity_poly.pdbx_strand_id
1 'polypeptide(L)'
;MYRHQLNSGPERHRTAPSMSSLTNDNLRSNLHRELVESGKRDQLVELLRARLIESGWRDDLKAYTKERIQSRETTMSVDEVIKEVGPHARATVPDKVKTELLALVSTFIEDNM
;
A
#
# COMPACT_ATOMS: atom_id res chain seq x y z
N MET A 1 -35.47 -53.76 6.33
CA MET A 1 -36.53 -52.85 5.85
C MET A 1 -36.05 -51.42 6.02
N TYR A 2 -36.13 -50.64 4.94
CA TYR A 2 -35.64 -49.26 4.80
C TYR A 2 -36.30 -48.27 5.77
N ARG A 3 -35.52 -47.34 6.34
CA ARG A 3 -35.98 -45.97 6.59
C ARG A 3 -34.84 -44.95 6.60
N HIS A 4 -35.11 -43.86 5.91
CA HIS A 4 -34.29 -42.69 5.58
C HIS A 4 -33.62 -41.95 6.76
N GLN A 5 -32.44 -41.40 6.46
CA GLN A 5 -31.94 -40.05 6.84
C GLN A 5 -30.70 -39.80 5.94
N LEU A 6 -30.80 -39.15 4.77
CA LEU A 6 -30.86 -37.69 4.57
C LEU A 6 -30.18 -36.90 5.69
N ASN A 7 -28.88 -36.66 5.55
CA ASN A 7 -28.25 -35.47 6.09
C ASN A 7 -27.29 -34.89 5.03
N SER A 8 -27.86 -34.15 4.09
CA SER A 8 -27.13 -33.19 3.26
C SER A 8 -26.98 -31.89 4.06
N GLY A 9 -25.76 -31.40 4.21
CA GLY A 9 -25.52 -30.03 4.66
C GLY A 9 -24.04 -29.69 4.82
N PRO A 10 -23.66 -28.41 4.69
CA PRO A 10 -24.12 -27.43 3.72
C PRO A 10 -23.13 -27.37 2.54
N GLU A 11 -23.65 -27.26 1.32
CA GLU A 11 -22.84 -26.78 0.20
C GLU A 11 -22.25 -25.43 0.60
N ARG A 12 -20.93 -25.40 0.76
CA ARG A 12 -20.18 -24.14 0.84
C ARG A 12 -20.46 -23.42 -0.46
N HIS A 13 -21.40 -22.48 -0.45
CA HIS A 13 -21.53 -21.46 -1.47
C HIS A 13 -20.20 -20.72 -1.53
N ARG A 14 -19.28 -21.24 -2.35
CA ARG A 14 -18.17 -20.47 -2.89
C ARG A 14 -18.86 -19.48 -3.81
N THR A 15 -19.21 -18.32 -3.27
CA THR A 15 -19.71 -17.19 -4.04
C THR A 15 -18.70 -16.95 -5.15
N ALA A 16 -19.08 -17.32 -6.39
CA ALA A 16 -18.29 -17.01 -7.56
C ALA A 16 -18.14 -15.48 -7.61
N PRO A 17 -16.94 -14.95 -7.87
CA PRO A 17 -16.78 -13.51 -7.99
C PRO A 17 -17.71 -12.99 -9.09
N SER A 18 -18.46 -11.92 -8.79
CA SER A 18 -19.29 -11.23 -9.78
C SER A 18 -18.45 -10.81 -10.98
N MET A 19 -18.94 -10.99 -12.21
CA MET A 19 -18.25 -10.56 -13.45
C MET A 19 -17.86 -9.07 -13.43
N SER A 20 -18.63 -8.23 -12.71
CA SER A 20 -18.30 -6.81 -12.51
C SER A 20 -17.06 -6.57 -11.65
N SER A 21 -16.72 -7.48 -10.74
CA SER A 21 -15.51 -7.40 -9.91
C SER A 21 -14.28 -7.79 -10.71
N LEU A 22 -14.38 -8.88 -11.50
CA LEU A 22 -13.29 -9.36 -12.35
C LEU A 22 -12.86 -8.31 -13.39
N THR A 23 -13.82 -7.57 -13.95
CA THR A 23 -13.53 -6.50 -14.91
C THR A 23 -12.82 -5.30 -14.25
N ASN A 24 -13.17 -4.97 -13.00
CA ASN A 24 -12.51 -3.90 -12.25
C ASN A 24 -11.07 -4.27 -11.86
N ASP A 25 -10.84 -5.51 -11.41
CA ASP A 25 -9.51 -6.01 -11.06
C ASP A 25 -8.59 -6.09 -12.28
N ASN A 26 -9.13 -6.49 -13.43
CA ASN A 26 -8.39 -6.49 -14.70
C ASN A 26 -8.02 -5.08 -15.16
N LEU A 27 -8.92 -4.11 -15.04
CA LEU A 27 -8.64 -2.71 -15.37
C LEU A 27 -7.53 -2.14 -14.49
N ARG A 28 -7.61 -2.36 -13.16
CA ARG A 28 -6.56 -1.92 -12.22
C ARG A 28 -5.21 -2.56 -12.51
N SER A 29 -5.20 -3.85 -12.86
CA SER A 29 -3.97 -4.57 -13.20
C SER A 29 -3.35 -4.05 -14.51
N ASN A 30 -4.16 -3.77 -15.52
CA ASN A 30 -3.69 -3.19 -16.79
C ASN A 30 -3.13 -1.78 -16.59
N LEU A 31 -3.84 -0.91 -15.86
CA LEU A 31 -3.36 0.44 -15.53
C LEU A 31 -2.07 0.40 -14.69
N HIS A 32 -1.96 -0.54 -13.74
CA HIS A 32 -0.73 -0.72 -12.97
C HIS A 32 0.44 -1.14 -13.86
N ARG A 33 0.22 -2.07 -14.80
CA ARG A 33 1.23 -2.47 -15.77
C ARG A 33 1.67 -1.27 -16.61
N GLU A 34 0.73 -0.50 -17.16
CA GLU A 34 1.02 0.70 -17.94
C GLU A 34 1.83 1.75 -17.14
N LEU A 35 1.47 1.96 -15.87
CA LEU A 35 2.19 2.87 -14.97
C LEU A 35 3.65 2.44 -14.76
N VAL A 36 3.90 1.13 -14.73
CA VAL A 36 5.25 0.56 -14.59
C VAL A 36 6.01 0.63 -15.92
N GLU A 37 5.42 0.14 -17.00
CA GLU A 37 6.07 0.03 -18.32
C GLU A 37 6.37 1.40 -18.95
N SER A 38 5.52 2.40 -18.71
CA SER A 38 5.77 3.80 -19.13
C SER A 38 6.88 4.48 -18.32
N GLY A 39 7.38 3.87 -17.25
CA GLY A 39 8.34 4.48 -16.31
C GLY A 39 7.73 5.56 -15.41
N LYS A 40 6.42 5.85 -15.52
CA LYS A 40 5.73 6.85 -14.70
C LYS A 40 5.81 6.52 -13.21
N ARG A 41 5.76 5.23 -12.86
CA ARG A 41 5.95 4.77 -11.47
C ARG A 41 7.27 5.27 -10.89
N ASP A 42 8.37 5.13 -11.63
CA ASP A 42 9.69 5.49 -11.12
C ASP A 42 9.84 7.01 -11.00
N GLN A 43 9.24 7.77 -11.92
CA GLN A 43 9.11 9.22 -11.81
C GLN A 43 8.33 9.65 -10.55
N LEU A 44 7.22 8.97 -10.25
CA LEU A 44 6.42 9.24 -9.04
C LEU A 44 7.17 8.87 -7.75
N VAL A 45 7.95 7.78 -7.77
CA VAL A 45 8.80 7.39 -6.64
C VAL A 45 9.87 8.43 -6.37
N GLU A 46 10.55 8.94 -7.41
CA GLU A 46 11.57 9.97 -7.23
C GLU A 46 10.97 11.31 -6.79
N LEU A 47 9.81 11.68 -7.33
CA LEU A 47 9.08 12.87 -6.87
C LEU A 47 8.67 12.74 -5.40
N LEU A 48 8.08 11.61 -5.00
CA LEU A 48 7.74 11.34 -3.60
C LEU A 48 8.97 11.50 -2.71
N ARG A 49 10.10 10.92 -3.11
CA ARG A 49 11.36 11.03 -2.37
C ARG A 49 11.82 12.48 -2.22
N ALA A 50 11.80 13.26 -3.30
CA ALA A 50 12.14 14.68 -3.27
C ALA A 50 11.23 15.46 -2.30
N ARG A 51 9.90 15.26 -2.39
CA ARG A 51 8.93 15.92 -1.51
C ARG A 51 9.07 15.54 -0.04
N LEU A 52 9.38 14.29 0.26
CA LEU A 52 9.64 13.83 1.63
C LEU A 52 10.94 14.42 2.21
N ILE A 53 11.91 14.76 1.37
CA ILE A 53 13.12 15.48 1.79
C ILE A 53 12.81 16.96 1.98
N GLU A 54 12.19 17.61 1.00
CA GLU A 54 11.86 19.04 1.04
C GLU A 54 10.91 19.41 2.18
N SER A 55 10.00 18.52 2.55
CA SER A 55 9.08 18.73 3.69
C SER A 55 9.73 18.53 5.06
N GLY A 56 11.00 18.11 5.12
CA GLY A 56 11.69 17.78 6.37
C GLY A 56 11.37 16.39 6.93
N TRP A 57 10.38 15.69 6.37
CA TRP A 57 9.91 14.39 6.88
C TRP A 57 11.03 13.35 7.03
N ARG A 58 11.97 13.30 6.07
CA ARG A 58 13.10 12.35 6.15
C ARG A 58 13.96 12.60 7.38
N ASP A 59 14.23 13.86 7.70
CA ASP A 59 15.12 14.23 8.79
C ASP A 59 14.40 14.06 10.14
N ASP A 60 13.11 14.39 10.21
CA ASP A 60 12.25 14.11 11.37
C ASP A 60 12.18 12.61 11.67
N LEU A 61 11.95 11.78 10.65
CA LEU A 61 11.89 10.33 10.82
C LEU A 61 13.24 9.76 11.29
N LYS A 62 14.35 10.31 10.78
CA LYS A 62 15.70 9.92 11.23
C LYS A 62 15.93 10.30 12.68
N ALA A 63 15.50 11.49 13.11
CA ALA A 63 15.60 11.94 14.50
C ALA A 63 14.78 11.03 15.43
N TYR A 64 13.52 10.77 15.08
CA TYR A 64 12.65 9.84 15.78
C TYR A 64 13.26 8.44 15.89
N THR A 65 13.77 7.89 14.78
CA THR A 65 14.43 6.57 14.77
C THR A 65 15.62 6.52 15.72
N LYS A 66 16.46 7.57 15.70
CA LYS A 66 17.63 7.66 16.58
C LYS A 66 17.21 7.69 18.05
N GLU A 67 16.21 8.49 18.39
CA GLU A 67 15.66 8.55 19.76
C GLU A 67 15.15 7.19 20.22
N ARG A 68 14.38 6.48 19.39
CA ARG A 68 13.88 5.13 19.72
C ARG A 68 15.01 4.15 20.01
N ILE A 69 16.07 4.14 19.20
CA ILE A 69 17.24 3.28 19.42
C ILE A 69 17.98 3.67 20.70
N GLN A 70 18.18 4.97 20.94
CA GLN A 70 18.91 5.47 22.12
C GLN A 70 18.15 5.31 23.43
N SER A 71 16.82 5.28 23.38
CA SER A 71 15.95 5.11 24.55
C SER A 71 15.93 3.69 25.12
N ARG A 72 16.59 2.72 24.45
CA ARG A 72 16.63 1.32 24.86
C ARG A 72 17.99 0.98 25.47
N GLU A 73 17.97 0.08 26.44
CA GLU A 73 19.18 -0.46 27.06
C GLU A 73 19.85 -1.54 26.20
N THR A 74 19.07 -2.22 25.35
CA THR A 74 19.52 -3.32 24.48
C THR A 74 19.58 -2.90 23.03
N THR A 75 20.55 -3.46 22.30
CA THR A 75 20.67 -3.29 20.85
C THR A 75 19.46 -3.87 20.10
N MET A 76 19.04 -3.17 19.05
CA MET A 76 17.96 -3.60 18.17
C MET A 76 18.51 -4.10 16.84
N SER A 77 17.86 -5.12 16.28
CA SER A 77 18.05 -5.49 14.87
C SER A 77 17.37 -4.48 13.94
N VAL A 78 17.81 -4.44 12.68
CA VAL A 78 17.21 -3.57 11.65
C VAL A 78 15.73 -3.86 11.46
N ASP A 79 15.35 -5.14 11.46
CA ASP A 79 13.94 -5.54 11.29
C ASP A 79 13.05 -5.07 12.44
N GLU A 80 13.56 -5.07 13.68
CA GLU A 80 12.83 -4.52 14.83
C GLU A 80 12.64 -3.02 14.71
N VAL A 81 13.69 -2.30 14.28
CA VAL A 81 13.61 -0.86 14.03
C VAL A 81 12.55 -0.57 12.96
N ILE A 82 12.55 -1.32 11.86
CA ILE A 82 11.55 -1.15 10.78
C ILE A 82 10.13 -1.42 11.30
N LYS A 83 9.92 -2.50 12.05
CA LYS A 83 8.61 -2.85 12.62
C LYS A 83 8.08 -1.77 13.56
N GLU A 84 8.96 -1.16 14.34
CA GLU A 84 8.61 -0.15 15.31
C GLU A 84 8.41 1.24 14.71
N VAL A 85 9.31 1.66 13.82
CA VAL A 85 9.28 3.00 13.20
C VAL A 85 8.30 3.07 12.03
N GLY A 86 8.07 1.95 11.33
CA GLY A 86 7.23 1.89 10.12
C GLY A 86 5.82 2.48 10.28
N PRO A 87 5.06 2.18 11.35
CA PRO A 87 3.76 2.80 11.59
C PRO A 87 3.85 4.33 11.74
N HIS A 88 4.83 4.83 12.49
CA HIS A 88 5.06 6.27 12.67
C HIS A 88 5.44 6.94 11.34
N ALA A 89 6.34 6.33 10.57
CA ALA A 89 6.73 6.79 9.25
C ALA A 89 5.51 7.00 8.34
N ARG A 90 4.62 6.01 8.25
CA ARG A 90 3.40 6.09 7.42
C ARG A 90 2.40 7.13 7.91
N ALA A 91 2.24 7.26 9.22
CA ALA A 91 1.29 8.19 9.83
C ALA A 91 1.70 9.66 9.66
N THR A 92 3.00 9.94 9.65
CA THR A 92 3.56 11.31 9.63
C THR A 92 3.81 11.87 8.24
N VAL A 93 3.58 11.08 7.18
CA VAL A 93 3.67 11.59 5.80
C VAL A 93 2.73 12.80 5.65
N PRO A 94 3.22 13.98 5.23
CA PRO A 94 2.38 15.17 5.11
C PRO A 94 1.27 14.99 4.07
N ASP A 95 0.06 15.45 4.40
CA ASP A 95 -1.10 15.30 3.50
C ASP A 95 -0.91 16.02 2.18
N LYS A 96 -0.22 17.16 2.17
CA LYS A 96 0.14 17.87 0.93
C LYS A 96 0.87 16.97 -0.07
N VAL A 97 1.79 16.14 0.41
CA VAL A 97 2.56 15.20 -0.44
C VAL A 97 1.66 14.09 -0.97
N LYS A 98 0.77 13.55 -0.12
CA LYS A 98 -0.21 12.53 -0.52
C LYS A 98 -1.15 13.07 -1.59
N THR A 99 -1.69 14.28 -1.39
CA THR A 99 -2.63 14.93 -2.31
C THR A 99 -1.97 15.22 -3.66
N GLU A 100 -0.73 15.72 -3.68
CA GLU A 100 0.02 15.95 -4.92
C GLU A 100 0.21 14.65 -5.72
N LEU A 101 0.65 13.57 -5.06
CA LEU A 101 0.85 12.28 -5.72
C LEU A 101 -0.46 11.66 -6.20
N LEU A 102 -1.53 11.75 -5.41
CA LEU A 102 -2.85 11.27 -5.82
C LEU A 102 -3.36 12.01 -7.05
N ALA A 103 -3.20 13.33 -7.12
CA ALA A 103 -3.58 14.11 -8.29
C ALA A 103 -2.83 13.65 -9.54
N LEU A 104 -1.51 13.42 -9.44
CA LEU A 104 -0.71 12.94 -10.57
C LEU A 104 -1.11 11.53 -11.04
N VAL A 105 -1.44 10.64 -10.11
CA VAL A 105 -1.96 9.30 -10.45
C VAL A 105 -3.33 9.41 -11.10
N SER A 106 -4.22 10.27 -10.60
CA SER A 106 -5.52 10.52 -11.21
C SER A 106 -5.41 11.05 -12.63
N THR A 107 -4.56 12.07 -12.86
CA THR A 107 -4.31 12.59 -14.22
C THR A 107 -3.76 11.52 -15.15
N PHE A 108 -2.82 10.69 -14.69
CA PHE A 108 -2.32 9.57 -15.50
C PHE A 108 -3.44 8.58 -15.86
N ILE A 109 -4.32 8.26 -14.92
CA ILE A 109 -5.45 7.36 -15.20
C ILE A 109 -6.41 8.01 -16.22
N GLU A 110 -6.70 9.31 -16.08
CA GLU A 110 -7.54 10.06 -17.03
C GLU A 110 -6.96 10.09 -18.44
N ASP A 111 -5.63 10.23 -18.58
CA ASP A 111 -4.94 10.23 -19.87
C ASP A 111 -4.87 8.84 -20.52
N ASN A 112 -5.04 7.78 -19.73
CA ASN A 112 -4.90 6.37 -20.15
C ASN A 112 -6.22 5.57 -20.13
N MET A 113 -7.35 6.23 -19.88
CA MET A 113 -8.72 5.67 -20.01
C MET A 113 -9.34 6.03 -21.36
#